data_AF-A0A1B1E4T9-F1
#
_entry.id   AF-A0A1B1E4T9-F1
#
_cell.length_a   1.000
_cell.length_b   1.000
_cell.length_c   1.000
_cell.angle_alpha   90.00
_cell.angle_beta   90.00
_cell.angle_gamma   90.00
#
_symmetry.space_group_name_H-M   'P 1'
#
loop_
_entity.id
_entity.type
_entity.pdbx_description
1 polymer ?
#
loop_
_entity_poly.entity_id
_entity_poly.type
_entity_poly.pdbx_seq_one_letter_code
_entity_poly.pdbx_strand_id
1 'polypeptide(L)'
;MSKLENQIKQIESNIIIKEKKIKDLEREIQELKNYSKSLYEKLINQQEVLLKRKKQNVLTDIKINRLKKDIIELCKTIQNANRKITNTFAELKKKKILIKENTQCMEEIYNDIIKKNTLNNEQNNTTLTILNHFFIKKEHHNNDLKLLHKDKKDKIQIVRNQVKEMNNHITAKRSNIALLDSRLTANLRTIKGYVSELIQRGAFQKININKRNITRNCLNIINNVIEKQEGRKETVWDPHTDEDKMQTADNTVATENGEEEKLELQLNTQEFIQLENFLL
;
A
#
# COMPACT_ATOMS: atom_id res chain seq x y z
N MET A 1 -37.11 145.02 90.87
CA MET A 1 -37.19 143.55 90.88
C MET A 1 -36.70 143.02 92.21
N SER A 2 -37.46 142.12 92.84
CA SER A 2 -37.14 141.54 94.15
C SER A 2 -36.08 140.44 94.02
N LYS A 3 -35.33 140.17 95.10
CA LYS A 3 -34.30 139.09 95.14
C LYS A 3 -34.86 137.71 94.74
N LEU A 4 -36.14 137.47 95.00
CA LEU A 4 -36.86 136.24 94.70
C LEU A 4 -37.10 136.04 93.19
N GLU A 5 -37.48 137.10 92.47
CA GLU A 5 -37.72 137.05 91.02
C GLU A 5 -36.45 136.68 90.24
N ASN A 6 -35.30 137.19 90.66
CA ASN A 6 -34.02 136.85 90.04
C ASN A 6 -33.65 135.38 90.27
N GLN A 7 -33.93 134.83 91.45
CA GLN A 7 -33.71 133.40 91.75
C GLN A 7 -34.62 132.51 90.92
N ILE A 8 -35.90 132.87 90.76
CA ILE A 8 -36.86 132.14 89.93
C ILE A 8 -36.40 132.12 88.46
N LYS A 9 -36.03 133.27 87.88
CA LYS A 9 -35.51 133.34 86.51
C LYS A 9 -34.25 132.51 86.30
N GLN A 10 -33.36 132.46 87.29
CA GLN A 10 -32.15 131.64 87.23
C GLN A 10 -32.46 130.14 87.29
N ILE A 11 -33.45 129.73 88.09
CA ILE A 11 -33.94 128.36 88.13
C ILE A 11 -34.58 127.98 86.79
N GLU A 12 -35.44 128.82 86.23
CA GLU A 12 -36.08 128.60 84.93
C GLU A 12 -35.04 128.46 83.82
N SER A 13 -34.05 129.35 83.76
CA SER A 13 -32.95 129.25 82.80
C SER A 13 -32.16 127.94 82.95
N ASN A 14 -31.92 127.49 84.19
CA ASN A 14 -31.24 126.22 84.44
C ASN A 14 -32.10 125.01 84.03
N ILE A 15 -33.41 125.07 84.23
CA ILE A 15 -34.36 124.04 83.78
C ILE A 15 -34.31 123.95 82.26
N ILE A 16 -34.40 125.09 81.55
CA ILE A 16 -34.34 125.14 80.08
C ILE A 16 -33.02 124.55 79.56
N ILE A 17 -31.88 124.88 80.18
CA ILE A 17 -30.57 124.32 79.80
C ILE A 17 -30.55 122.80 80.02
N LYS A 18 -31.10 122.31 81.14
CA LYS A 18 -31.16 120.88 81.45
C LYS A 18 -32.10 120.13 80.51
N GLU A 19 -33.26 120.68 80.19
CA GLU A 19 -34.20 120.10 79.22
C GLU A 19 -33.58 119.99 77.82
N LYS A 20 -32.83 121.00 77.39
CA LYS A 20 -32.08 120.94 76.13
C LYS A 20 -31.05 119.81 76.17
N LYS A 21 -30.31 119.67 77.27
CA LYS A 21 -29.32 118.59 77.45
C LYS A 21 -29.98 117.20 77.45
N ILE A 22 -31.16 117.06 78.06
CA ILE A 22 -31.93 115.80 78.02
C ILE A 22 -32.31 115.47 76.57
N LYS A 23 -32.85 116.43 75.81
CA LYS A 23 -33.20 116.22 74.40
C LYS A 23 -31.98 115.84 73.53
N ASP A 24 -30.84 116.49 73.75
CA ASP A 24 -29.61 116.15 73.03
C ASP A 24 -29.13 114.72 73.35
N LEU A 25 -29.19 114.29 74.63
CA LEU A 25 -28.87 112.93 75.05
C LEU A 25 -29.87 111.89 74.49
N GLU A 26 -31.16 112.21 74.45
CA GLU A 26 -32.18 111.34 73.84
C GLU A 26 -31.91 111.13 72.35
N ARG A 27 -31.50 112.18 71.64
CA ARG A 27 -31.07 112.08 70.24
C ARG A 27 -29.85 111.17 70.09
N GLU A 28 -28.82 111.36 70.92
CA GLU A 28 -27.61 110.53 70.89
C GLU A 28 -27.91 109.05 71.19
N ILE A 29 -28.77 108.77 72.17
CA ILE A 29 -29.26 107.41 72.47
C ILE A 29 -29.96 106.81 71.25
N GLN A 30 -30.76 107.59 70.53
CA GLN A 30 -31.46 107.10 69.34
C GLN A 30 -30.50 106.82 68.18
N GLU A 31 -29.50 107.67 67.98
CA GLU A 31 -28.44 107.46 66.99
C GLU A 31 -27.63 106.20 67.30
N LEU A 32 -27.26 105.99 68.58
CA LEU A 32 -26.57 104.77 69.03
C LEU A 32 -27.42 103.50 68.83
N LYS A 33 -28.73 103.57 69.10
CA LYS A 33 -29.66 102.45 68.83
C LYS A 33 -29.70 102.12 67.34
N ASN A 34 -29.79 103.13 66.48
CA ASN A 34 -29.82 102.95 65.04
C ASN A 34 -28.49 102.36 64.52
N TYR A 35 -27.35 102.86 65.01
CA TYR A 35 -26.04 102.34 64.66
C TYR A 35 -25.85 100.89 65.11
N SER A 36 -26.21 100.58 66.36
CA SER A 36 -26.18 99.23 66.91
C SER A 36 -27.02 98.26 66.08
N LYS A 37 -28.25 98.65 65.73
CA LYS A 37 -29.12 97.85 64.86
C LYS A 37 -28.48 97.56 63.50
N SER A 38 -27.92 98.58 62.84
CA SER A 38 -27.23 98.43 61.55
C SER A 38 -26.02 97.50 61.65
N LEU A 39 -25.26 97.58 62.75
CA LEU A 39 -24.12 96.71 63.00
C LEU A 39 -24.56 95.24 63.16
N TYR A 40 -25.60 94.98 63.94
CA TYR A 40 -26.15 93.63 64.12
C TYR A 40 -26.69 93.06 62.80
N GLU A 41 -27.39 93.84 61.98
CA GLU A 41 -27.84 93.40 60.65
C GLU A 41 -26.66 93.02 59.74
N LYS A 42 -25.57 93.81 59.73
CA LYS A 42 -24.35 93.47 58.99
C LYS A 42 -23.71 92.18 59.49
N LEU A 43 -23.64 91.96 60.79
CA LEU A 43 -23.09 90.73 61.39
C LEU A 43 -23.92 89.51 61.04
N ILE A 44 -25.26 89.61 61.12
CA ILE A 44 -26.18 88.53 60.74
C ILE A 44 -25.99 88.18 59.26
N ASN A 45 -25.94 89.18 58.38
CA ASN A 45 -25.73 88.96 56.93
C ASN A 45 -24.38 88.31 56.65
N GLN A 46 -23.30 88.74 57.32
CA GLN A 46 -21.98 88.12 57.19
C GLN A 46 -21.99 86.66 57.64
N GLN A 47 -22.65 86.36 58.77
CA GLN A 47 -22.80 85.00 59.27
C GLN A 47 -23.54 84.10 58.27
N GLU A 48 -24.63 84.61 57.65
CA GLU A 48 -25.39 83.86 56.66
C GLU A 48 -24.55 83.55 55.40
N VAL A 49 -23.78 84.52 54.89
CA VAL A 49 -22.88 84.33 53.75
C VAL A 49 -21.80 83.29 54.07
N LEU A 50 -21.21 83.34 55.27
CA LEU A 50 -20.20 82.37 55.71
C LEU A 50 -20.78 80.97 55.83
N LEU A 51 -22.00 80.82 56.36
CA LEU A 51 -22.70 79.54 56.45
C LEU A 51 -22.98 78.95 55.06
N LYS A 52 -23.46 79.76 54.11
CA LYS A 52 -23.67 79.33 52.71
C LYS A 52 -22.38 78.84 52.07
N ARG A 53 -21.27 79.58 52.23
CA ARG A 53 -19.95 79.17 51.73
C ARG A 53 -19.46 77.87 52.36
N LYS A 54 -19.58 77.73 53.69
CA LYS A 54 -19.18 76.51 54.40
C LYS A 54 -19.96 75.28 53.91
N LYS A 55 -21.27 75.41 53.72
CA LYS A 55 -22.13 74.36 53.16
C LYS A 55 -21.67 73.95 51.75
N GLN A 56 -21.37 74.93 50.90
CA GLN A 56 -20.91 74.67 49.54
C GLN A 56 -19.55 73.95 49.51
N ASN A 57 -18.61 74.35 50.38
CA ASN A 57 -17.31 73.70 50.49
C ASN A 57 -17.45 72.24 50.91
N VAL A 58 -18.23 71.95 51.96
CA VAL A 58 -18.48 70.58 52.42
C VAL A 58 -19.11 69.72 51.30
N LEU A 59 -20.08 70.26 50.56
CA LEU A 59 -20.69 69.54 49.44
C LEU A 59 -19.68 69.23 48.33
N THR A 60 -18.80 70.18 48.05
CA THR A 60 -17.73 70.03 47.05
C THR A 60 -16.73 68.97 47.49
N ASP A 61 -16.31 68.97 48.76
CA ASP A 61 -15.41 67.96 49.33
C ASP A 61 -16.01 66.55 49.26
N ILE A 62 -17.30 66.41 49.58
CA ILE A 62 -18.01 65.12 49.43
C ILE A 62 -17.99 64.65 47.98
N LYS A 63 -18.24 65.55 47.01
CA LYS A 63 -18.19 65.22 45.58
C LYS A 63 -16.79 64.81 45.13
N ILE A 64 -15.76 65.54 45.56
CA ILE A 64 -14.36 65.21 45.27
C ILE A 64 -14.00 63.84 45.84
N ASN A 65 -14.41 63.53 47.07
CA ASN A 65 -14.11 62.25 47.70
C ASN A 65 -14.80 61.07 47.01
N ARG A 66 -16.04 61.24 46.52
CA ARG A 66 -16.70 60.23 45.68
C ARG A 66 -15.94 59.99 44.39
N LEU A 67 -15.59 61.07 43.67
CA LEU A 67 -14.82 60.97 42.43
C LEU A 67 -13.45 60.29 42.64
N LYS A 68 -12.76 60.59 43.75
CA LYS A 68 -11.50 59.90 44.11
C LYS A 68 -11.72 58.39 44.28
N LYS A 69 -12.81 57.98 44.93
CA LYS A 69 -13.15 56.55 45.11
C LYS A 69 -13.39 55.87 43.76
N ASP A 70 -14.19 56.50 42.89
CA ASP A 70 -14.51 55.97 41.57
C ASP A 70 -13.25 55.83 40.69
N ILE A 71 -12.35 56.82 40.74
CA ILE A 71 -11.05 56.77 40.04
C ILE A 71 -10.19 55.61 40.56
N ILE A 72 -10.13 55.39 41.88
CA ILE A 72 -9.36 54.28 42.45
C ILE A 72 -9.90 52.93 41.97
N GLU A 73 -11.22 52.76 41.93
CA GLU A 73 -11.87 51.54 41.45
C GLU A 73 -11.64 51.30 39.95
N LEU A 74 -11.73 52.37 39.15
CA LEU A 74 -11.39 52.33 37.73
C LEU A 74 -9.93 51.93 37.51
N CYS A 75 -8.99 52.53 38.26
CA CYS A 75 -7.56 52.19 38.19
C CYS A 75 -7.30 50.72 38.51
N LYS A 76 -7.96 50.16 39.54
CA LYS A 76 -7.87 48.72 39.86
C LYS A 76 -8.39 47.85 38.71
N THR A 77 -9.50 48.26 38.10
CA THR A 77 -10.09 47.54 36.95
C THR A 77 -9.16 47.56 35.75
N ILE A 78 -8.56 48.72 35.43
CA ILE A 78 -7.55 48.87 34.37
C ILE A 78 -6.34 47.99 34.65
N GLN A 79 -5.82 47.98 35.89
CA GLN A 79 -4.69 47.13 36.28
C GLN A 79 -5.00 45.64 36.08
N ASN A 80 -6.19 45.19 36.50
CA ASN A 80 -6.64 43.81 36.30
C ASN A 80 -6.77 43.44 34.81
N ALA A 81 -7.33 44.34 34.00
CA ALA A 81 -7.42 44.16 32.55
C ALA A 81 -6.03 44.06 31.91
N ASN A 82 -5.11 44.94 32.31
CA ASN A 82 -3.73 44.93 31.80
C ASN A 82 -3.00 43.62 32.15
N ARG A 83 -3.23 43.08 33.36
CA ARG A 83 -2.70 41.76 33.76
C ARG A 83 -3.24 40.64 32.86
N LYS A 84 -4.54 40.64 32.57
CA LYS A 84 -5.15 39.67 31.65
C LYS A 84 -4.55 39.75 30.26
N ILE A 85 -4.45 40.96 29.69
CA ILE A 85 -3.84 41.20 28.37
C ILE A 85 -2.40 40.68 28.34
N THR A 86 -1.61 40.99 29.37
CA THR A 86 -0.22 40.54 29.46
C THR A 86 -0.12 39.01 29.48
N ASN A 87 -0.98 38.34 30.24
CA ASN A 87 -1.02 36.88 30.29
C ASN A 87 -1.39 36.27 28.93
N THR A 88 -2.45 36.79 28.29
CA THR A 88 -2.86 36.34 26.95
C THR A 88 -1.75 36.55 25.91
N PHE A 89 -1.03 37.66 25.99
CA PHE A 89 0.09 37.91 25.08
C PHE A 89 1.25 36.92 25.29
N ALA A 90 1.54 36.54 26.54
CA ALA A 90 2.54 35.51 26.84
C ALA A 90 2.12 34.13 26.29
N GLU A 91 0.84 33.76 26.41
CA GLU A 91 0.30 32.52 25.81
C GLU A 91 0.39 32.53 24.29
N LEU A 92 0.05 33.65 23.64
CA LEU A 92 0.16 33.79 22.19
C LEU A 92 1.61 33.67 21.71
N LYS A 93 2.58 34.22 22.44
CA LYS A 93 4.01 34.03 22.15
C LYS A 93 4.41 32.55 22.19
N LYS A 94 3.95 31.80 23.21
CA LYS A 94 4.21 30.35 23.30
C LYS A 94 3.59 29.59 22.12
N LYS A 95 2.32 29.89 21.78
CA LYS A 95 1.64 29.29 20.62
C LYS A 95 2.35 29.59 19.30
N LYS A 96 2.88 30.80 19.13
CA LYS A 96 3.66 31.17 17.94
C LYS A 96 4.90 30.29 17.77
N ILE A 97 5.60 29.98 18.86
CA ILE A 97 6.77 29.10 18.83
C ILE A 97 6.35 27.68 18.40
N LEU A 98 5.31 27.12 19.03
CA LEU A 98 4.77 25.80 18.69
C LEU A 98 4.35 25.69 17.23
N ILE A 99 3.69 26.73 16.68
CA ILE A 99 3.31 26.75 15.26
C ILE A 99 4.55 26.67 14.36
N LYS A 100 5.63 27.38 14.72
CA LYS A 100 6.88 27.35 13.95
C LYS A 100 7.52 25.96 13.98
N GLU A 101 7.59 25.33 15.15
CA GLU A 101 8.11 23.97 15.32
C GLU A 101 7.30 22.95 14.52
N ASN A 102 5.96 23.03 14.59
CA ASN A 102 5.07 22.15 13.82
C ASN A 102 5.22 22.34 12.31
N THR A 103 5.41 23.59 11.85
CA THR A 103 5.61 23.88 10.43
C THR A 103 6.92 23.25 9.94
N GLN A 104 8.00 23.38 10.70
CA GLN A 104 9.29 22.75 10.38
C GLN A 104 9.18 21.22 10.36
N CYS A 105 8.50 20.62 11.34
CA CYS A 105 8.27 19.17 11.37
C CYS A 105 7.48 18.69 10.14
N MET A 106 6.45 19.44 9.71
CA MET A 106 5.72 19.12 8.48
C MET A 106 6.59 19.18 7.22
N GLU A 107 7.49 20.16 7.11
CA GLU A 107 8.46 20.25 6.02
C GLU A 107 9.42 19.06 6.00
N GLU A 108 9.91 18.62 7.17
CA GLU A 108 10.77 17.45 7.31
C GLU A 108 10.04 16.17 6.86
N ILE A 109 8.80 15.94 7.35
CA ILE A 109 7.98 14.80 6.95
C ILE A 109 7.75 14.80 5.43
N TYR A 110 7.43 15.95 4.85
CA TYR A 110 7.21 16.08 3.41
C TYR A 110 8.46 15.68 2.61
N ASN A 111 9.63 16.18 3.01
CA ASN A 111 10.91 15.84 2.37
C ASN A 111 11.24 14.34 2.49
N ASP A 112 10.96 13.72 3.63
CA ASP A 112 11.18 12.29 3.82
C ASP A 112 10.25 11.43 2.96
N ILE A 113 8.98 11.85 2.79
CA ILE A 113 8.04 11.20 1.86
C ILE A 113 8.57 11.28 0.42
N ILE A 114 9.07 12.44 -0.01
CA ILE A 114 9.67 12.59 -1.35
C ILE A 114 10.84 11.63 -1.52
N LYS A 115 11.79 11.60 -0.58
CA LYS A 115 12.97 10.71 -0.64
C LYS A 115 12.58 9.23 -0.71
N LYS A 116 11.57 8.83 0.07
CA LYS A 116 11.08 7.45 0.05
C LYS A 116 10.44 7.10 -1.29
N ASN A 117 9.68 8.03 -1.88
CA ASN A 117 9.09 7.83 -3.19
C ASN A 117 10.15 7.76 -4.30
N THR A 118 11.22 8.56 -4.23
CA THR A 118 12.32 8.46 -5.20
C THR A 118 13.05 7.12 -5.10
N LEU A 119 13.33 6.63 -3.89
CA LEU A 119 13.93 5.31 -3.67
C LEU A 119 13.03 4.18 -4.20
N ASN A 120 11.73 4.23 -3.92
CA ASN A 120 10.77 3.25 -4.44
C ASN A 120 10.72 3.26 -5.97
N ASN A 121 10.78 4.44 -6.60
CA ASN A 121 10.81 4.55 -8.06
C ASN A 121 12.09 3.95 -8.67
N GLU A 122 13.25 4.19 -8.05
CA GLU A 122 14.51 3.57 -8.48
C GLU A 122 14.48 2.05 -8.33
N GLN A 123 13.93 1.54 -7.23
CA GLN A 123 13.78 0.11 -7.00
C GLN A 123 12.83 -0.52 -8.03
N ASN A 124 11.68 0.11 -8.30
CA ASN A 124 10.75 -0.33 -9.33
C ASN A 124 11.39 -0.36 -10.73
N ASN A 125 12.18 0.65 -11.09
CA ASN A 125 12.90 0.68 -12.36
C ASN A 125 13.93 -0.46 -12.46
N THR A 126 14.60 -0.78 -11.35
CA THR A 126 15.55 -1.89 -11.27
C THR A 126 14.84 -3.23 -11.45
N THR A 127 13.74 -3.45 -10.74
CA THR A 127 12.90 -4.65 -10.88
C THR A 127 12.36 -4.81 -12.30
N LEU A 128 11.88 -3.73 -12.93
CA LEU A 128 11.39 -3.75 -14.31
C LEU A 128 12.50 -4.15 -15.30
N THR A 129 13.71 -3.62 -15.09
CA THR A 129 14.88 -3.94 -15.92
C THR A 129 15.26 -5.41 -15.80
N ILE A 130 15.25 -5.94 -14.57
CA ILE A 130 15.50 -7.36 -14.28
C ILE A 130 14.45 -8.26 -14.96
N LEU A 131 13.16 -7.94 -14.80
CA LEU A 131 12.08 -8.70 -15.44
C LEU A 131 12.21 -8.69 -16.96
N ASN A 132 12.50 -7.54 -17.56
CA ASN A 132 12.71 -7.45 -19.00
C ASN A 132 13.88 -8.34 -19.46
N HIS A 133 14.99 -8.33 -18.72
CA HIS A 133 16.12 -9.20 -19.04
C HIS A 133 15.76 -10.69 -18.92
N PHE A 134 15.00 -11.07 -17.89
CA PHE A 134 14.50 -12.43 -17.72
C PHE A 134 13.60 -12.86 -18.90
N PHE A 135 12.65 -12.02 -19.32
CA PHE A 135 11.76 -12.34 -20.44
C PHE A 135 12.53 -12.51 -21.76
N ILE A 136 13.50 -11.64 -22.04
CA ILE A 136 14.36 -11.76 -23.24
C ILE A 136 15.14 -13.09 -23.21
N LYS A 137 15.73 -13.45 -22.06
CA LYS A 137 16.44 -14.73 -21.92
C LYS A 137 15.51 -15.94 -22.06
N LYS A 138 14.31 -15.88 -21.48
CA LYS A 138 13.30 -16.94 -21.61
C LYS A 138 12.90 -17.15 -23.07
N GLU A 139 12.71 -16.08 -23.83
CA GLU A 139 12.41 -16.15 -25.26
C GLU A 139 13.54 -16.82 -26.05
N HIS A 140 14.80 -16.43 -25.81
CA HIS A 140 15.96 -17.07 -26.42
C HIS A 140 16.03 -18.57 -26.10
N HIS A 141 15.87 -18.95 -24.83
CA HIS A 141 15.91 -20.35 -24.43
C HIS A 141 14.79 -21.17 -25.08
N ASN A 142 13.58 -20.61 -25.19
CA ASN A 142 12.46 -21.25 -25.87
C ASN A 142 12.73 -21.45 -27.36
N ASN A 143 13.39 -20.49 -28.01
CA ASN A 143 13.78 -20.62 -29.42
C ASN A 143 14.83 -21.72 -29.62
N ASP A 144 15.82 -21.82 -28.72
CA ASP A 144 16.82 -22.88 -28.74
C ASP A 144 16.20 -24.27 -28.53
N LEU A 145 15.26 -24.39 -27.58
CA LEU A 145 14.51 -25.62 -27.33
C LEU A 145 13.69 -26.05 -28.55
N LYS A 146 13.01 -25.11 -29.22
CA LYS A 146 12.29 -25.39 -30.47
C LYS A 146 13.23 -25.92 -31.56
N LEU A 147 14.40 -25.33 -31.71
CA LEU A 147 15.41 -25.76 -32.67
C LEU A 147 15.92 -27.17 -32.35
N LEU A 148 16.25 -27.43 -31.08
CA LEU A 148 16.73 -28.74 -30.62
C LEU A 148 15.66 -29.82 -30.82
N HIS A 149 14.40 -29.53 -30.49
CA HIS A 149 13.30 -30.45 -30.67
C HIS A 149 13.09 -30.82 -32.15
N LYS A 150 13.25 -29.84 -33.05
CA LYS A 150 13.20 -30.07 -34.50
C LYS A 150 14.34 -31.00 -34.96
N ASP A 151 15.58 -30.71 -34.57
CA ASP A 151 16.75 -31.55 -34.91
C ASP A 151 16.59 -33.00 -34.40
N LYS A 152 16.07 -33.17 -33.18
CA LYS A 152 15.81 -34.51 -32.63
C LYS A 152 14.72 -35.25 -33.39
N LYS A 153 13.62 -34.57 -33.78
CA LYS A 153 12.58 -35.17 -34.63
C LYS A 153 13.14 -35.63 -35.98
N ASP A 154 13.96 -34.80 -36.62
CA ASP A 154 14.56 -35.12 -37.91
C ASP A 154 15.49 -36.35 -37.80
N LYS A 155 16.32 -36.41 -36.75
CA LYS A 155 17.17 -37.59 -36.45
C LYS A 155 16.36 -38.86 -36.23
N ILE A 156 15.28 -38.78 -35.45
CA ILE A 156 14.38 -39.93 -35.23
C ILE A 156 13.78 -40.40 -36.55
N GLN A 157 13.39 -39.49 -37.43
CA GLN A 157 12.82 -39.83 -38.73
C GLN A 157 13.83 -40.53 -39.63
N ILE A 158 15.09 -40.08 -39.64
CA ILE A 158 16.19 -40.74 -40.37
C ILE A 158 16.37 -42.18 -39.87
N VAL A 159 16.46 -42.38 -38.55
CA VAL A 159 16.63 -43.72 -37.96
C VAL A 159 15.43 -44.62 -38.29
N ARG A 160 14.20 -44.09 -38.21
CA ARG A 160 12.99 -44.83 -38.55
C ARG A 160 13.02 -45.30 -40.01
N ASN A 161 13.47 -44.46 -40.94
CA ASN A 161 13.61 -44.83 -42.35
C ASN A 161 14.67 -45.92 -42.54
N GLN A 162 15.82 -45.83 -41.88
CA GLN A 162 16.88 -46.85 -41.94
C GLN A 162 16.41 -48.20 -41.40
N VAL A 163 15.67 -48.21 -40.28
CA VAL A 163 15.08 -49.44 -39.72
C VAL A 163 14.09 -50.05 -40.71
N LYS A 164 13.25 -49.23 -41.37
CA LYS A 164 12.30 -49.71 -42.38
C LYS A 164 13.00 -50.35 -43.57
N GLU A 165 14.08 -49.74 -44.08
CA GLU A 165 14.88 -50.30 -45.17
C GLU A 165 15.54 -51.63 -44.78
N MET A 166 16.15 -51.69 -43.59
CA MET A 166 16.73 -52.93 -43.05
C MET A 166 15.67 -54.03 -42.94
N ASN A 167 14.48 -53.71 -42.43
CA ASN A 167 13.41 -54.69 -42.27
C ASN A 167 12.94 -55.22 -43.64
N ASN A 168 12.77 -54.34 -44.64
CA ASN A 168 12.45 -54.74 -46.01
C ASN A 168 13.49 -55.71 -46.58
N HIS A 169 14.78 -55.44 -46.35
CA HIS A 169 15.86 -56.29 -46.83
C HIS A 169 15.90 -57.66 -46.10
N ILE A 170 15.63 -57.69 -44.80
CA ILE A 170 15.48 -58.93 -44.02
C ILE A 170 14.31 -59.74 -44.54
N THR A 171 13.15 -59.12 -44.77
CA THR A 171 11.96 -59.76 -45.33
C THR A 171 12.26 -60.37 -46.70
N ALA A 172 12.91 -59.62 -47.60
CA ALA A 172 13.30 -60.15 -48.92
C ALA A 172 14.25 -61.36 -48.82
N LYS A 173 15.25 -61.31 -47.92
CA LYS A 173 16.15 -62.46 -47.67
C LYS A 173 15.39 -63.65 -47.10
N ARG A 174 14.47 -63.44 -46.15
CA ARG A 174 13.61 -64.50 -45.59
C ARG A 174 12.78 -65.17 -46.69
N SER A 175 12.15 -64.40 -47.57
CA SER A 175 11.40 -64.93 -48.71
C SER A 175 12.28 -65.76 -49.65
N ASN A 176 13.50 -65.31 -49.94
CA ASN A 176 14.45 -66.06 -50.77
C ASN A 176 14.90 -67.38 -50.13
N ILE A 177 15.16 -67.38 -48.82
CA ILE A 177 15.50 -68.61 -48.06
C ILE A 177 14.32 -69.58 -48.10
N ALA A 178 13.10 -69.12 -47.83
CA ALA A 178 11.91 -69.95 -47.89
C ALA A 178 11.70 -70.57 -49.28
N LEU A 179 11.96 -69.80 -50.35
CA LEU A 179 11.92 -70.31 -51.73
C LEU A 179 12.97 -71.40 -51.95
N LEU A 180 14.22 -71.19 -51.51
CA LEU A 180 15.29 -72.19 -51.62
C LEU A 180 14.97 -73.47 -50.84
N ASP A 181 14.47 -73.34 -49.61
CA ASP A 181 14.04 -74.47 -48.79
C ASP A 181 12.94 -75.27 -49.50
N SER A 182 11.92 -74.59 -50.04
CA SER A 182 10.84 -75.26 -50.79
C SER A 182 11.35 -76.05 -52.01
N ARG A 183 12.32 -75.48 -52.75
CA ARG A 183 12.96 -76.15 -53.89
C ARG A 183 13.80 -77.34 -53.46
N LEU A 184 14.55 -77.22 -52.35
CA LEU A 184 15.35 -78.30 -51.81
C LEU A 184 14.46 -79.47 -51.37
N THR A 185 13.37 -79.18 -50.64
CA THR A 185 12.38 -80.18 -50.23
C THR A 185 11.74 -80.86 -51.45
N ALA A 186 11.34 -80.11 -52.47
CA ALA A 186 10.80 -80.68 -53.70
C ALA A 186 11.81 -81.61 -54.41
N ASN A 187 13.06 -81.17 -54.56
CA ASN A 187 14.12 -81.98 -55.15
C ASN A 187 14.40 -83.26 -54.34
N LEU A 188 14.42 -83.16 -53.01
CA LEU A 188 14.60 -84.31 -52.12
C LEU A 188 13.43 -85.30 -52.24
N ARG A 189 12.19 -84.83 -52.36
CA ARG A 189 11.03 -85.67 -52.65
C ARG A 189 11.16 -86.37 -54.01
N THR A 190 11.63 -85.68 -55.04
CA THR A 190 11.91 -86.28 -56.36
C THR A 190 12.99 -87.36 -56.28
N ILE A 191 14.11 -87.09 -55.60
CA ILE A 191 15.18 -88.07 -55.37
C ILE A 191 14.65 -89.28 -54.59
N LYS A 192 13.87 -89.05 -53.53
CA LYS A 192 13.21 -90.12 -52.76
C LYS A 192 12.33 -90.97 -53.67
N GLY A 193 11.53 -90.36 -54.53
CA GLY A 193 10.68 -91.03 -55.51
C GLY A 193 11.50 -91.90 -56.46
N TYR A 194 12.54 -91.33 -57.08
CA TYR A 194 13.43 -92.04 -57.99
C TYR A 194 14.16 -93.22 -57.32
N VAL A 195 14.68 -93.03 -56.10
CA VAL A 195 15.30 -94.11 -55.32
C VAL A 195 14.28 -95.21 -55.02
N SER A 196 13.05 -94.85 -54.67
CA SER A 196 11.95 -95.81 -54.42
C SER A 196 11.61 -96.62 -55.67
N GLU A 197 11.54 -95.98 -56.84
CA GLU A 197 11.33 -96.65 -58.13
C GLU A 197 12.47 -97.61 -58.49
N LEU A 198 13.73 -97.18 -58.32
CA LEU A 198 14.91 -98.03 -58.57
C LEU A 198 14.92 -99.29 -57.69
N ILE A 199 14.45 -99.17 -56.44
CA ILE A 199 14.29 -100.31 -55.52
C ILE A 199 13.19 -101.25 -56.02
N GLN A 200 12.01 -100.71 -56.39
CA GLN A 200 10.88 -101.51 -56.89
C GLN A 200 11.19 -102.25 -58.19
N ARG A 201 11.97 -101.64 -59.10
CA ARG A 201 12.38 -102.25 -60.38
C ARG A 201 13.51 -103.29 -60.24
N GLY A 202 14.02 -103.56 -59.03
CA GLY A 202 15.06 -104.57 -58.81
C GLY A 202 16.43 -104.23 -59.42
N ALA A 203 16.67 -102.99 -59.85
CA ALA A 203 17.88 -102.56 -60.57
C ALA A 203 19.19 -102.78 -59.80
N PHE A 204 19.12 -102.95 -58.47
CA PHE A 204 20.28 -103.20 -57.63
C PHE A 204 20.71 -104.67 -57.56
N GLN A 205 20.10 -105.61 -58.28
CA GLN A 205 20.34 -107.05 -58.08
C GLN A 205 21.80 -107.55 -58.23
N LYS A 206 22.76 -106.79 -58.80
CA LYS A 206 24.12 -107.29 -59.10
C LYS A 206 25.30 -106.86 -58.21
N ILE A 207 25.11 -106.14 -57.09
CA ILE A 207 26.24 -105.71 -56.22
C ILE A 207 26.11 -106.28 -54.79
N ASN A 208 27.14 -106.97 -54.30
CA ASN A 208 27.17 -107.73 -53.04
C ASN A 208 27.64 -106.87 -51.85
N ILE A 209 26.85 -105.86 -51.46
CA ILE A 209 27.07 -105.04 -50.26
C ILE A 209 25.74 -104.95 -49.50
N ASN A 210 25.77 -104.80 -48.17
CA ASN A 210 24.65 -104.80 -47.20
C ASN A 210 23.50 -103.81 -47.54
N LYS A 211 22.75 -104.11 -48.60
CA LYS A 211 21.79 -103.24 -49.32
C LYS A 211 20.64 -102.74 -48.47
N ARG A 212 20.08 -103.61 -47.62
CA ARG A 212 18.90 -103.27 -46.82
C ARG A 212 19.20 -102.12 -45.86
N ASN A 213 20.41 -102.09 -45.30
CA ASN A 213 20.85 -101.02 -44.39
C ASN A 213 21.18 -99.73 -45.12
N ILE A 214 21.89 -99.77 -46.26
CA ILE A 214 22.25 -98.56 -47.00
C ILE A 214 21.01 -97.86 -47.56
N THR A 215 20.11 -98.60 -48.21
CA THR A 215 18.88 -98.04 -48.77
C THR A 215 17.96 -97.47 -47.69
N ARG A 216 17.80 -98.20 -46.56
CA ARG A 216 17.03 -97.73 -45.41
C ARG A 216 17.67 -96.50 -44.76
N ASN A 217 19.00 -96.45 -44.67
CA ASN A 217 19.73 -95.28 -44.18
C ASN A 217 19.57 -94.08 -45.11
N CYS A 218 19.67 -94.24 -46.44
CA CYS A 218 19.46 -93.16 -47.39
C CYS A 218 18.03 -92.60 -47.34
N LEU A 219 17.02 -93.47 -47.31
CA LEU A 219 15.62 -93.03 -47.18
C LEU A 219 15.34 -92.40 -45.82
N ASN A 220 15.92 -92.92 -44.73
CA ASN A 220 15.82 -92.31 -43.39
C ASN A 220 16.51 -90.95 -43.33
N ILE A 221 17.68 -90.78 -43.94
CA ILE A 221 18.38 -89.49 -44.02
C ILE A 221 17.54 -88.49 -44.81
N ILE A 222 17.00 -88.88 -45.97
CA ILE A 222 16.13 -88.01 -46.77
C ILE A 222 14.86 -87.65 -46.00
N ASN A 223 14.21 -88.59 -45.33
CA ASN A 223 13.04 -88.32 -44.50
C ASN A 223 13.36 -87.40 -43.33
N ASN A 224 14.47 -87.63 -42.61
CA ASN A 224 14.91 -86.75 -41.53
C ASN A 224 15.20 -85.32 -42.02
N VAL A 225 15.73 -85.15 -43.23
CA VAL A 225 15.97 -83.83 -43.81
C VAL A 225 14.66 -83.17 -44.23
N ILE A 226 13.74 -83.89 -44.87
CA ILE A 226 12.40 -83.40 -45.23
C ILE A 226 11.62 -83.00 -43.98
N GLU A 227 11.57 -83.85 -42.94
CA GLU A 227 10.88 -83.57 -41.68
C GLU A 227 11.48 -82.38 -40.93
N LYS A 228 12.81 -82.19 -40.95
CA LYS A 228 13.45 -81.00 -40.37
C LYS A 228 13.14 -79.71 -41.13
N GLN A 229 12.87 -79.81 -42.44
CA GLN A 229 12.47 -78.66 -43.27
C GLN A 229 10.96 -78.37 -43.20
N GLU A 230 10.11 -79.40 -43.06
CA GLU A 230 8.65 -79.27 -42.95
C GLU A 230 8.17 -78.99 -41.51
N GLY A 231 8.87 -79.52 -40.51
CA GLY A 231 8.58 -79.34 -39.08
C GLY A 231 8.89 -77.94 -38.54
N ARG A 232 9.39 -77.02 -39.36
CA ARG A 232 9.51 -75.58 -39.05
C ARG A 232 8.32 -74.75 -39.55
N LYS A 233 7.14 -75.36 -39.70
CA LYS A 233 5.91 -74.62 -40.03
C LYS A 233 5.27 -73.88 -38.85
N GLU A 234 5.81 -73.96 -37.64
CA GLU A 234 5.36 -73.15 -36.49
C GLU A 234 6.45 -72.21 -36.01
N THR A 235 6.51 -71.06 -36.68
CA THR A 235 6.56 -69.70 -36.11
C THR A 235 6.87 -68.78 -37.29
N VAL A 236 5.84 -68.57 -38.10
CA VAL A 236 5.75 -67.34 -38.89
C VAL A 236 5.69 -66.22 -37.85
N TRP A 237 6.85 -65.68 -37.48
CA TRP A 237 6.91 -64.35 -36.92
C TRP A 237 6.63 -63.42 -38.09
N ASP A 238 5.34 -63.22 -38.34
CA ASP A 238 4.82 -62.26 -39.29
C ASP A 238 5.22 -60.87 -38.79
N PRO A 239 6.14 -60.15 -39.46
CA PRO A 239 6.45 -58.78 -39.08
C PRO A 239 5.27 -57.83 -39.32
N HIS A 240 4.16 -58.31 -39.90
CA HIS A 240 2.94 -57.55 -40.16
C HIS A 240 1.77 -57.84 -39.20
N THR A 241 1.95 -58.61 -38.11
CA THR A 241 0.94 -58.64 -37.03
C THR A 241 1.20 -57.66 -35.87
N ASP A 242 2.30 -56.90 -35.91
CA ASP A 242 2.53 -55.76 -35.00
C ASP A 242 1.99 -54.43 -35.56
N GLU A 243 1.04 -54.48 -36.50
CA GLU A 243 0.31 -53.27 -36.95
C GLU A 243 -1.02 -53.03 -36.25
N ASP A 244 -1.46 -53.82 -35.25
CA ASP A 244 -2.77 -53.52 -34.62
C ASP A 244 -3.00 -53.87 -33.14
N LYS A 245 -1.95 -54.18 -32.35
CA LYS A 245 -2.10 -54.33 -30.89
C LYS A 245 -0.92 -53.78 -30.10
N MET A 246 -0.58 -52.51 -30.33
CA MET A 246 -0.04 -51.71 -29.23
C MET A 246 -1.25 -51.35 -28.36
N GLN A 247 -1.55 -52.21 -27.38
CA GLN A 247 -2.47 -51.87 -26.31
C GLN A 247 -1.99 -50.55 -25.69
N THR A 248 -2.68 -49.48 -26.07
CA THR A 248 -3.01 -48.38 -25.19
C THR A 248 -3.47 -49.00 -23.88
N ALA A 249 -2.63 -48.91 -22.86
CA ALA A 249 -3.13 -48.95 -21.50
C ALA A 249 -4.04 -47.72 -21.38
N ASP A 250 -5.35 -47.95 -21.47
CA ASP A 250 -6.36 -47.03 -21.00
C ASP A 250 -6.06 -46.69 -19.54
N ASN A 251 -5.44 -45.53 -19.33
CA ASN A 251 -5.93 -44.61 -18.32
C ASN A 251 -6.75 -43.57 -19.08
N THR A 252 -8.00 -43.92 -19.36
CA THR A 252 -9.05 -42.97 -19.68
C THR A 252 -9.13 -41.92 -18.57
N VAL A 253 -8.71 -40.69 -18.88
CA VAL A 253 -9.47 -39.51 -18.49
C VAL A 253 -9.76 -38.76 -19.79
N ALA A 254 -11.05 -38.72 -20.12
CA ALA A 254 -11.57 -37.97 -21.24
C ALA A 254 -11.12 -36.50 -21.16
N THR A 255 -10.57 -35.99 -22.24
CA THR A 255 -10.58 -34.55 -22.52
C THR A 255 -11.08 -34.38 -23.94
N GLU A 256 -12.24 -33.72 -24.03
CA GLU A 256 -12.86 -33.28 -25.25
C GLU A 256 -11.88 -32.40 -26.04
N ASN A 257 -11.83 -32.64 -27.35
CA ASN A 257 -11.32 -31.66 -28.28
C ASN A 257 -12.19 -30.41 -28.19
N GLY A 258 -11.57 -29.24 -28.01
CA GLY A 258 -12.22 -27.99 -28.37
C GLY A 258 -11.85 -26.76 -27.58
N GLU A 259 -10.58 -26.50 -27.24
CA GLU A 259 -10.15 -25.13 -27.02
C GLU A 259 -8.79 -24.90 -27.67
N GLU A 260 -8.75 -23.87 -28.51
CA GLU A 260 -7.55 -23.25 -29.05
C GLU A 260 -6.49 -23.16 -27.96
N GLU A 261 -5.26 -23.60 -28.24
CA GLU A 261 -4.09 -23.34 -27.40
C GLU A 261 -3.89 -21.82 -27.28
N LYS A 262 -4.59 -21.19 -26.34
CA LYS A 262 -4.11 -19.98 -25.71
C LYS A 262 -2.77 -20.36 -25.10
N LEU A 263 -1.71 -19.76 -25.63
CA LEU A 263 -0.44 -19.57 -24.93
C LEU A 263 -0.72 -18.79 -23.64
N GLU A 264 -1.25 -19.46 -22.63
CA GLU A 264 -1.31 -18.91 -21.29
C GLU A 264 0.12 -18.90 -20.73
N LEU A 265 0.61 -17.69 -20.52
CA LEU A 265 1.83 -17.31 -19.82
C LEU A 265 1.80 -17.76 -18.35
N GLN A 266 1.75 -19.07 -18.09
CA GLN A 266 1.98 -19.60 -16.75
C GLN A 266 3.45 -20.00 -16.65
N LEU A 267 4.21 -19.25 -15.84
CA LEU A 267 5.55 -19.65 -15.41
C LEU A 267 5.41 -21.02 -14.73
N ASN A 268 6.22 -22.01 -15.15
CA ASN A 268 6.21 -23.29 -14.44
C ASN A 268 6.79 -23.10 -13.02
N THR A 269 6.49 -24.01 -12.10
CA THR A 269 6.88 -23.88 -10.67
C THR A 269 8.38 -23.67 -10.47
N GLN A 270 9.23 -24.19 -11.36
CA GLN A 270 10.68 -23.99 -11.33
C GLN A 270 11.07 -22.57 -11.76
N GLU A 271 10.42 -22.01 -12.77
CA GLU A 271 10.60 -20.62 -13.22
C GLU A 271 10.13 -19.63 -12.14
N PHE A 272 9.07 -19.95 -11.41
CA PHE A 272 8.59 -19.12 -10.29
C PHE A 272 9.58 -19.08 -9.13
N ILE A 273 10.13 -20.25 -8.73
CA ILE A 273 11.16 -20.35 -7.68
C ILE A 273 12.44 -19.61 -8.08
N GLN A 274 12.84 -19.66 -9.36
CA GLN A 274 14.01 -18.93 -9.84
C GLN A 274 13.76 -17.42 -9.88
N LEU A 275 12.53 -16.98 -10.20
CA LEU A 275 12.15 -15.56 -10.16
C LEU A 275 12.13 -15.04 -8.71
N GLU A 276 11.56 -15.80 -7.77
CA GLU A 276 11.53 -15.45 -6.34
C GLU A 276 12.94 -15.31 -5.76
N ASN A 277 13.83 -16.26 -6.04
CA ASN A 277 15.21 -16.23 -5.55
C ASN A 277 16.07 -15.14 -6.20
N PHE A 278 15.65 -14.58 -7.35
CA PHE A 278 16.38 -13.52 -8.05
C PHE A 278 15.89 -12.11 -7.65
N LEU A 279 14.69 -12.01 -7.06
CA LEU A 279 14.09 -10.74 -6.60
C LEU A 279 14.38 -10.44 -5.12
N LEU A 280 14.90 -11.40 -4.36
CA LEU A 280 15.44 -11.25 -3.00
C LEU A 280 16.92 -10.83 -3.02
#